data_AF-A0A7K9L7K7-F1
#
_entry.id   AF-A0A7K9L7K7-F1
#
_cell.length_a   1.000
_cell.length_b   1.000
_cell.length_c   1.000
_cell.angle_alpha   90.00
_cell.angle_beta   90.00
_cell.angle_gamma   90.00
#
_symmetry.space_group_name_H-M   'P 1'
#
loop_
_entity.id
_entity.type
_entity.pdbx_description
1 polymer ?
#
loop_
_entity_poly.entity_id
_entity_poly.type
_entity_poly.pdbx_seq_one_letter_code
_entity_poly.pdbx_strand_id
1 'polypeptide(L)'
;QDTFERVFVSPGLRGVPWYVMAGNHDHAGNVTAQLRYSHHSPRWHFPHPYYSLRLHIPGSNSSARLLVLDTVLLCGHTDDFGLGDVPAGPRDAVAAGAHLAWLRAQLEAAAGDRFVLVAGHYPVWSVAKHGPTPCLLRLLRPLLRRHRVTAYLCGHDHNLQYLEEGGVGYILSGAGNFMEDSRPHDGSVPPGSLRFFFGSPTSPGGFAHLRLEPSAVTVTFLEATGRVL
;
A
#
# COMPACT_ATOMS: atom_id res chain seq x y z
N GLN A 1 -19.87 5.45 9.04
CA GLN A 1 -20.29 6.59 8.18
C GLN A 1 -19.54 7.86 8.55
N ASP A 2 -19.35 8.16 9.84
CA ASP A 2 -18.73 9.42 10.29
C ASP A 2 -17.25 9.60 9.92
N THR A 3 -16.49 8.53 9.73
CA THR A 3 -15.04 8.58 9.43
C THR A 3 -14.70 8.53 7.94
N PHE A 4 -15.69 8.28 7.06
CA PHE A 4 -15.47 8.17 5.61
C PHE A 4 -16.46 9.02 4.81
N GLU A 5 -17.75 8.68 4.90
CA GLU A 5 -18.79 9.35 4.09
C GLU A 5 -18.97 10.82 4.45
N ARG A 6 -18.80 11.17 5.73
CA ARG A 6 -18.92 12.56 6.20
C ARG A 6 -17.63 13.37 6.12
N VAL A 7 -16.49 12.70 5.91
CA VAL A 7 -15.17 13.35 5.79
C VAL A 7 -14.87 13.67 4.33
N PHE A 8 -14.99 12.68 3.43
CA PHE A 8 -14.64 12.82 2.02
C PHE A 8 -15.83 13.29 1.15
N VAL A 9 -16.38 14.46 1.50
CA VAL A 9 -17.65 15.01 0.94
C VAL A 9 -17.49 16.04 -0.17
N SER A 10 -16.26 16.52 -0.41
CA SER A 10 -15.97 17.54 -1.42
C SER A 10 -16.54 17.15 -2.78
N PRO A 11 -17.15 18.07 -3.56
CA PRO A 11 -17.79 17.76 -4.84
C PRO A 11 -16.89 16.95 -5.79
N GLY A 12 -15.58 17.27 -5.84
CA GLY A 12 -14.61 16.56 -6.68
C GLY A 12 -14.35 15.11 -6.28
N LEU A 13 -14.77 14.67 -5.09
CA LEU A 13 -14.56 13.31 -4.58
C LEU A 13 -15.81 12.43 -4.64
N ARG A 14 -16.99 13.01 -4.91
CA ARG A 14 -18.28 12.28 -4.81
C ARG A 14 -18.40 11.14 -5.80
N GLY A 15 -17.83 11.29 -7.00
CA GLY A 15 -17.85 10.27 -8.06
C GLY A 15 -16.56 9.47 -8.18
N VAL A 16 -15.57 9.71 -7.31
CA VAL A 16 -14.26 9.05 -7.39
C VAL A 16 -14.34 7.71 -6.66
N PRO A 17 -14.06 6.57 -7.33
CA PRO A 17 -14.07 5.26 -6.70
C PRO A 17 -12.87 5.09 -5.76
N TRP A 18 -13.11 4.46 -4.61
CA TRP A 18 -12.12 4.09 -3.61
C TRP A 18 -11.91 2.59 -3.65
N TYR A 19 -10.70 2.17 -4.04
CA TYR A 19 -10.29 0.77 -3.98
C TYR A 19 -9.55 0.54 -2.67
N VAL A 20 -10.15 -0.28 -1.80
CA VAL A 20 -9.75 -0.37 -0.39
C VAL A 20 -9.02 -1.69 -0.11
N MET A 21 -8.13 -1.66 0.87
CA MET A 21 -7.52 -2.84 1.50
C MET A 21 -7.55 -2.68 3.02
N ALA A 22 -7.49 -3.80 3.74
CA ALA A 22 -7.47 -3.81 5.20
C ALA A 22 -6.05 -3.69 5.76
N GLY A 23 -5.90 -2.93 6.84
CA GLY A 23 -4.73 -2.92 7.71
C GLY A 23 -4.92 -3.72 8.99
N ASN A 24 -3.95 -3.65 9.90
CA ASN A 24 -3.98 -4.39 11.16
C ASN A 24 -5.17 -3.99 12.04
N HIS A 25 -5.44 -2.70 12.20
CA HIS A 25 -6.59 -2.22 12.99
C HIS A 25 -7.95 -2.65 12.42
N ASP A 26 -8.06 -2.80 11.10
CA ASP A 26 -9.29 -3.32 10.47
C ASP A 26 -9.54 -4.79 10.84
N HIS A 27 -8.46 -5.58 10.91
CA HIS A 27 -8.47 -6.98 11.34
C HIS A 27 -8.66 -7.16 12.85
N ALA A 28 -8.35 -6.15 13.66
CA ALA A 28 -8.78 -6.12 15.07
C ALA A 28 -10.31 -5.92 15.20
N GLY A 29 -10.96 -5.40 14.15
CA GLY A 29 -12.40 -5.25 14.03
C GLY A 29 -13.06 -6.32 13.16
N ASN A 30 -13.93 -5.90 12.22
CA ASN A 30 -14.67 -6.78 11.34
C ASN A 30 -14.47 -6.42 9.86
N VAL A 31 -13.41 -6.96 9.24
CA VAL A 31 -13.12 -6.78 7.81
C VAL A 31 -14.27 -7.28 6.93
N THR A 32 -15.01 -8.32 7.34
CA THR A 32 -16.17 -8.79 6.57
C THR A 32 -17.27 -7.72 6.45
N ALA A 33 -17.45 -6.88 7.48
CA ALA A 33 -18.37 -5.76 7.39
C ALA A 33 -17.89 -4.71 6.38
N GLN A 34 -16.58 -4.44 6.31
CA GLN A 34 -16.00 -3.54 5.31
C GLN A 34 -16.12 -4.06 3.88
N LEU A 35 -15.94 -5.36 3.66
CA LEU A 35 -16.19 -5.99 2.37
C LEU A 35 -17.67 -5.80 1.96
N ARG A 36 -18.60 -6.12 2.87
CA ARG A 36 -20.05 -5.98 2.64
C ARG A 36 -20.49 -4.54 2.41
N TYR A 37 -19.77 -3.56 2.96
CA TYR A 37 -20.05 -2.15 2.74
C TYR A 37 -19.96 -1.74 1.25
N SER A 38 -19.27 -2.52 0.42
CA SER A 38 -19.26 -2.35 -1.04
C SER A 38 -20.65 -2.47 -1.68
N HIS A 39 -21.60 -3.16 -1.02
CA HIS A 39 -23.00 -3.20 -1.46
C HIS A 39 -23.84 -2.01 -0.99
N HIS A 40 -23.28 -1.17 -0.11
CA HIS A 40 -23.96 -0.01 0.45
C HIS A 40 -23.50 1.30 -0.20
N SER A 41 -22.19 1.45 -0.45
CA SER A 41 -21.62 2.68 -1.01
C SER A 41 -21.06 2.44 -2.42
N PRO A 42 -21.56 3.12 -3.46
CA PRO A 42 -21.15 2.88 -4.84
C PRO A 42 -19.70 3.32 -5.13
N ARG A 43 -19.11 4.14 -4.25
CA ARG A 43 -17.71 4.57 -4.35
C ARG A 43 -16.78 3.73 -3.50
N TRP A 44 -17.29 2.76 -2.73
CA TRP A 44 -16.47 1.87 -1.90
C TRP A 44 -16.31 0.53 -2.60
N HIS A 45 -15.10 0.26 -3.08
CA HIS A 45 -14.75 -0.99 -3.77
C HIS A 45 -13.80 -1.80 -2.89
N PHE A 46 -14.38 -2.73 -2.14
CA PHE A 46 -13.63 -3.73 -1.40
C PHE A 46 -14.24 -5.13 -1.63
N PRO A 47 -14.01 -5.73 -2.82
CA PRO A 47 -14.74 -6.93 -3.25
C PRO A 47 -14.22 -8.22 -2.60
N HIS A 48 -12.96 -8.24 -2.19
CA HIS A 48 -12.26 -9.39 -1.62
C HIS A 48 -11.05 -8.88 -0.80
N PRO A 49 -10.55 -9.62 0.21
CA PRO A 49 -9.34 -9.20 0.96
C PRO A 49 -8.13 -8.89 0.09
N TYR A 50 -7.97 -9.63 -1.01
CA TYR A 50 -6.96 -9.37 -2.04
C TYR A 50 -7.56 -9.53 -3.43
N TYR A 51 -7.22 -8.63 -4.36
CA TYR A 51 -7.86 -8.57 -5.68
C TYR A 51 -6.99 -7.84 -6.71
N SER A 52 -7.39 -7.95 -7.97
CA SER A 52 -6.64 -7.48 -9.14
C SER A 52 -7.50 -6.49 -9.91
N LEU A 53 -6.94 -5.35 -10.25
CA LEU A 53 -7.56 -4.32 -11.09
C LEU A 53 -6.70 -4.12 -12.33
N ARG A 54 -7.32 -4.21 -13.51
CA ARG A 54 -6.66 -3.85 -14.76
C ARG A 54 -7.19 -2.50 -15.21
N LEU A 55 -6.28 -1.56 -15.42
CA LEU A 55 -6.58 -0.18 -15.82
C LEU A 55 -6.06 0.03 -17.24
N HIS A 56 -6.84 0.72 -18.07
CA HIS A 56 -6.38 1.20 -19.36
C HIS A 56 -5.66 2.54 -19.19
N ILE A 57 -4.52 2.74 -19.85
CA ILE A 57 -3.79 4.02 -19.80
C ILE A 57 -4.32 4.91 -20.93
N PRO A 58 -5.05 6.00 -20.62
CA PRO A 58 -5.67 6.84 -21.64
C PRO A 58 -4.65 7.35 -22.67
N GLY A 59 -5.05 7.40 -23.94
CA GLY A 59 -4.18 7.83 -25.03
C GLY A 59 -3.16 6.80 -25.50
N SER A 60 -3.31 5.52 -25.13
CA SER A 60 -2.45 4.42 -25.58
C SER A 60 -3.20 3.09 -25.68
N ASN A 61 -2.58 2.05 -26.23
CA ASN A 61 -3.10 0.67 -26.13
C ASN A 61 -2.54 -0.09 -24.91
N SER A 62 -1.87 0.62 -24.00
CA SER A 62 -1.24 0.02 -22.83
C SER A 62 -2.20 -0.10 -21.66
N SER A 63 -1.94 -1.08 -20.81
CA SER A 63 -2.66 -1.29 -19.55
C SER A 63 -1.71 -1.24 -18.36
N ALA A 64 -2.25 -0.90 -17.20
CA ALA A 64 -1.60 -1.05 -15.91
C ALA A 64 -2.36 -2.08 -15.06
N ARG A 65 -1.63 -2.74 -14.16
CA ARG A 65 -2.18 -3.67 -13.19
C ARG A 65 -2.01 -3.09 -11.79
N LEU A 66 -3.06 -3.13 -10.97
CA LEU A 66 -2.95 -2.94 -9.53
C LEU A 66 -3.35 -4.25 -8.83
N LEU A 67 -2.40 -4.85 -8.13
CA LEU A 67 -2.60 -6.04 -7.30
C LEU A 67 -2.69 -5.61 -5.84
N VAL A 68 -3.87 -5.71 -5.26
CA VAL A 68 -4.13 -5.31 -3.88
C VAL A 68 -4.05 -6.55 -3.00
N LEU A 69 -3.24 -6.49 -1.95
CA LEU A 69 -2.96 -7.57 -1.03
C LEU A 69 -3.52 -7.27 0.36
N ASP A 70 -3.94 -8.32 1.05
CA ASP A 70 -4.09 -8.31 2.50
C ASP A 70 -2.81 -8.81 3.17
N THR A 71 -1.97 -7.88 3.64
CA THR A 71 -0.68 -8.22 4.26
C THR A 71 -0.83 -8.81 5.65
N VAL A 72 -1.95 -8.56 6.33
CA VAL A 72 -2.26 -9.14 7.65
C VAL A 72 -2.57 -10.63 7.49
N LEU A 73 -3.37 -11.01 6.48
CA LEU A 73 -3.61 -12.42 6.17
C LEU A 73 -2.35 -13.15 5.69
N LEU A 74 -1.40 -12.47 5.04
CA LEU A 74 -0.12 -13.07 4.61
C LEU A 74 0.87 -13.24 5.76
N CYS A 75 0.97 -12.26 6.64
CA CYS A 75 2.10 -12.13 7.56
C CYS A 75 1.73 -12.22 9.04
N GLY A 76 0.45 -12.12 9.38
CA GLY A 76 -0.02 -12.02 10.76
C GLY A 76 -0.39 -10.60 11.16
N HIS A 77 -1.11 -10.49 12.26
CA HIS A 77 -1.54 -9.23 12.85
C HIS A 77 -0.45 -8.62 13.73
N THR A 78 -0.39 -7.29 13.79
CA THR A 78 0.46 -6.48 14.67
C THR A 78 -0.39 -5.53 15.49
N ASP A 79 0.03 -5.22 16.72
CA ASP A 79 -0.56 -4.15 17.51
C ASP A 79 0.39 -2.95 17.56
N ASP A 80 -0.14 -1.73 17.40
CA ASP A 80 0.71 -0.53 17.38
C ASP A 80 1.07 -0.02 18.80
N PHE A 81 0.55 -0.71 19.83
CA PHE A 81 0.55 -0.28 21.23
C PHE A 81 1.10 -1.35 22.20
N GLY A 82 1.77 -2.42 21.71
CA GLY A 82 2.12 -3.58 22.53
C GLY A 82 3.37 -4.37 22.10
N LEU A 83 3.39 -5.66 22.46
CA LEU A 83 4.50 -6.61 22.27
C LEU A 83 4.57 -7.20 20.83
N GLY A 84 3.87 -6.60 19.87
CA GLY A 84 3.63 -7.16 18.53
C GLY A 84 4.02 -6.26 17.36
N ASP A 85 5.09 -5.45 17.48
CA ASP A 85 5.56 -4.55 16.40
C ASP A 85 5.92 -5.27 15.09
N VAL A 86 6.18 -6.59 15.14
CA VAL A 86 6.53 -7.41 13.97
C VAL A 86 5.54 -8.57 13.81
N PRO A 87 4.97 -8.80 12.62
CA PRO A 87 4.06 -9.92 12.39
C PRO A 87 4.75 -11.29 12.63
N ALA A 88 4.19 -12.10 13.54
CA ALA A 88 4.73 -13.40 13.92
C ALA A 88 4.43 -14.55 12.93
N GLY A 89 3.63 -14.29 11.90
CA GLY A 89 3.16 -15.28 10.93
C GLY A 89 1.63 -15.27 10.77
N PRO A 90 1.12 -15.80 9.64
CA PRO A 90 -0.31 -15.81 9.37
C PRO A 90 -1.06 -16.71 10.35
N ARG A 91 -2.27 -16.28 10.74
CA ARG A 91 -3.18 -17.08 11.59
C ARG A 91 -3.62 -18.38 10.91
N ASP A 92 -3.75 -18.35 9.59
CA ASP A 92 -4.07 -19.52 8.75
C ASP A 92 -3.02 -19.62 7.64
N ALA A 93 -2.07 -20.55 7.81
CA ALA A 93 -0.98 -20.77 6.86
C ALA A 93 -1.46 -21.31 5.50
N VAL A 94 -2.58 -22.06 5.47
CA VAL A 94 -3.13 -22.60 4.22
C VAL A 94 -3.74 -21.48 3.40
N ALA A 95 -4.54 -20.61 4.03
CA ALA A 95 -5.11 -19.43 3.39
C ALA A 95 -4.01 -18.46 2.91
N ALA A 96 -2.98 -18.22 3.72
CA ALA A 96 -1.83 -17.41 3.33
C ALA A 96 -1.07 -18.01 2.13
N GLY A 97 -0.92 -19.34 2.10
CA GLY A 97 -0.33 -20.06 0.97
C GLY A 97 -1.15 -19.90 -0.32
N ALA A 98 -2.47 -19.99 -0.23
CA ALA A 98 -3.38 -19.77 -1.36
C ALA A 98 -3.31 -18.32 -1.88
N HIS A 99 -3.26 -17.34 -0.98
CA HIS A 99 -3.08 -15.93 -1.33
C HIS A 99 -1.74 -15.69 -2.05
N LEU A 100 -0.64 -16.25 -1.54
CA LEU A 100 0.67 -16.15 -2.21
C LEU A 100 0.70 -16.84 -3.58
N ALA A 101 0.03 -17.99 -3.73
CA ALA A 101 -0.10 -18.67 -5.01
C ALA A 101 -0.92 -17.84 -6.02
N TRP A 102 -2.02 -17.23 -5.56
CA TRP A 102 -2.81 -16.30 -6.35
C TRP A 102 -1.96 -15.10 -6.83
N LEU A 103 -1.17 -14.50 -5.94
CA LEU A 103 -0.30 -13.37 -6.29
C LEU A 103 0.70 -13.76 -7.39
N ARG A 104 1.35 -14.92 -7.27
CA ARG A 104 2.27 -15.43 -8.31
C ARG A 104 1.57 -15.55 -9.66
N ALA A 105 0.36 -16.13 -9.70
CA ALA A 105 -0.41 -16.26 -10.93
C ALA A 105 -0.79 -14.88 -11.52
N GLN A 106 -1.16 -13.90 -10.68
CA GLN A 106 -1.48 -12.55 -11.14
C GLN A 106 -0.24 -11.80 -11.68
N LEU A 107 0.93 -11.99 -11.08
CA LEU A 107 2.18 -11.39 -11.57
C LEU A 107 2.59 -11.97 -12.92
N GLU A 108 2.42 -13.27 -13.15
CA GLU A 108 2.63 -13.88 -14.47
C GLU A 108 1.62 -13.35 -15.50
N ALA A 109 0.33 -13.26 -15.12
CA ALA A 109 -0.71 -12.72 -15.99
C ALA A 109 -0.53 -11.23 -16.33
N ALA A 110 0.20 -10.49 -15.51
CA ALA A 110 0.49 -9.07 -15.71
C ALA A 110 1.76 -8.82 -16.56
N ALA A 111 2.43 -9.86 -17.07
CA ALA A 111 3.69 -9.71 -17.82
C ALA A 111 3.57 -8.81 -19.08
N GLY A 112 2.36 -8.69 -19.65
CA GLY A 112 2.08 -7.80 -20.79
C GLY A 112 1.56 -6.41 -20.40
N ASP A 113 1.30 -6.15 -19.12
CA ASP A 113 0.88 -4.82 -18.65
C ASP A 113 2.11 -3.88 -18.63
N ARG A 114 1.93 -2.63 -19.06
CA ARG A 114 2.99 -1.61 -19.15
C ARG A 114 3.55 -1.24 -17.77
N PHE A 115 2.68 -1.22 -16.77
CA PHE A 115 3.01 -0.98 -15.37
C PHE A 115 2.31 -2.00 -14.50
N VAL A 116 3.01 -2.49 -13.48
CA VAL A 116 2.46 -3.36 -12.45
C VAL A 116 2.71 -2.70 -11.12
N LEU A 117 1.63 -2.42 -10.39
CA LEU A 117 1.62 -1.87 -9.05
C LEU A 117 1.12 -2.95 -8.10
N VAL A 118 1.76 -3.07 -6.95
CA VAL A 118 1.32 -3.95 -5.87
C VAL A 118 1.06 -3.10 -4.63
N ALA A 119 -0.07 -3.27 -3.97
CA ALA A 119 -0.43 -2.51 -2.78
C ALA A 119 -0.70 -3.45 -1.60
N GLY A 120 -0.26 -3.05 -0.41
CA GLY A 120 -0.51 -3.76 0.83
C GLY A 120 -0.37 -2.83 2.02
N HIS A 121 -0.92 -3.18 3.18
CA HIS A 121 -0.83 -2.28 4.34
C HIS A 121 0.60 -2.16 4.87
N TYR A 122 1.26 -3.29 5.12
CA TYR A 122 2.60 -3.33 5.70
C TYR A 122 3.71 -2.96 4.71
N PRO A 123 4.78 -2.27 5.14
CA PRO A 123 5.91 -1.94 4.29
C PRO A 123 6.81 -3.15 3.99
N VAL A 124 7.26 -3.26 2.73
CA VAL A 124 8.44 -4.10 2.43
C VAL A 124 9.68 -3.44 3.02
N TRP A 125 9.86 -2.15 2.73
CA TRP A 125 10.90 -1.31 3.30
C TRP A 125 10.28 -0.08 3.94
N SER A 126 10.79 0.28 5.11
CA SER A 126 10.55 1.54 5.79
C SER A 126 11.73 1.79 6.72
N VAL A 127 12.05 3.06 6.93
CA VAL A 127 13.03 3.44 7.95
C VAL A 127 12.42 3.82 9.29
N ALA A 128 11.08 3.83 9.38
CA ALA A 128 10.36 4.46 10.48
C ALA A 128 10.10 3.52 11.68
N LYS A 129 9.07 3.81 12.48
CA LYS A 129 8.75 3.12 13.75
C LYS A 129 8.70 1.60 13.57
N HIS A 130 7.94 1.11 12.60
CA HIS A 130 7.76 -0.32 12.36
C HIS A 130 8.86 -0.91 11.47
N GLY A 131 9.33 -0.15 10.47
CA GLY A 131 10.46 -0.56 9.65
C GLY A 131 10.11 -1.66 8.63
N PRO A 132 11.12 -2.41 8.13
CA PRO A 132 10.89 -3.43 7.12
C PRO A 132 10.12 -4.64 7.67
N THR A 133 9.12 -5.14 6.95
CA THR A 133 8.36 -6.33 7.40
C THR A 133 9.07 -7.62 6.97
N PRO A 134 9.64 -8.45 7.89
CA PRO A 134 10.47 -9.60 7.52
C PRO A 134 9.75 -10.64 6.66
N CYS A 135 8.45 -10.86 6.93
CA CYS A 135 7.60 -11.72 6.13
C CYS A 135 7.54 -11.28 4.65
N LEU A 136 7.36 -9.97 4.40
CA LEU A 136 7.31 -9.42 3.05
C LEU A 136 8.68 -9.38 2.38
N LEU A 137 9.75 -9.14 3.12
CA LEU A 137 11.12 -9.26 2.61
C LEU A 137 11.42 -10.68 2.10
N ARG A 138 10.90 -11.70 2.79
CA ARG A 138 11.07 -13.11 2.41
C ARG A 138 10.14 -13.54 1.27
N LEU A 139 8.86 -13.16 1.32
CA LEU A 139 7.84 -13.70 0.42
C LEU A 139 7.56 -12.81 -0.80
N LEU A 140 7.49 -11.49 -0.59
CA LEU A 140 7.02 -10.54 -1.60
C LEU A 140 8.17 -9.91 -2.38
N ARG A 141 9.19 -9.38 -1.70
CA ARG A 141 10.33 -8.68 -2.34
C ARG A 141 10.97 -9.47 -3.49
N PRO A 142 11.23 -10.79 -3.39
CA PRO A 142 11.78 -11.56 -4.50
C PRO A 142 10.86 -11.60 -5.72
N LEU A 143 9.54 -11.65 -5.50
CA LEU A 143 8.55 -11.63 -6.57
C LEU A 143 8.50 -10.26 -7.25
N LEU A 144 8.49 -9.17 -6.47
CA LEU A 144 8.50 -7.81 -7.02
C LEU A 144 9.68 -7.61 -7.97
N ARG A 145 10.87 -8.03 -7.55
CA ARG A 145 12.10 -7.92 -8.37
C ARG A 145 12.08 -8.83 -9.58
N ARG A 146 11.70 -10.10 -9.42
CA ARG A 146 11.63 -11.07 -10.53
C ARG A 146 10.69 -10.60 -11.64
N HIS A 147 9.54 -10.04 -11.28
CA HIS A 147 8.53 -9.58 -12.22
C HIS A 147 8.69 -8.12 -12.64
N ARG A 148 9.74 -7.43 -12.18
CA ARG A 148 9.98 -6.00 -12.46
C ARG A 148 8.76 -5.14 -12.17
N VAL A 149 8.13 -5.38 -11.02
CA VAL A 149 7.00 -4.57 -10.54
C VAL A 149 7.45 -3.11 -10.49
N THR A 150 6.61 -2.22 -11.01
CA THR A 150 6.90 -0.78 -11.12
C THR A 150 7.02 -0.15 -9.73
N ALA A 151 6.04 -0.39 -8.86
CA ALA A 151 6.10 0.05 -7.48
C ALA A 151 5.29 -0.83 -6.52
N TYR A 152 5.75 -0.88 -5.27
CA TYR A 152 4.99 -1.35 -4.12
C TYR A 152 4.46 -0.15 -3.32
N LEU A 153 3.16 -0.13 -3.02
CA LEU A 153 2.50 0.93 -2.28
C LEU A 153 2.09 0.41 -0.90
N CYS A 154 2.39 1.18 0.15
CA CYS A 154 2.00 0.82 1.51
C CYS A 154 1.73 2.02 2.41
N GLY A 155 1.31 1.73 3.64
CA GLY A 155 1.18 2.68 4.73
C GLY A 155 1.81 2.10 5.99
N HIS A 156 0.98 1.92 7.02
CA HIS A 156 1.33 1.41 8.35
C HIS A 156 2.24 2.35 9.15
N ASP A 157 3.43 2.68 8.65
CA ASP A 157 4.22 3.77 9.25
C ASP A 157 3.57 5.13 8.94
N HIS A 158 3.40 5.95 9.97
CA HIS A 158 2.68 7.22 9.88
C HIS A 158 3.54 8.37 9.35
N ASN A 159 4.05 8.23 8.13
CA ASN A 159 4.82 9.27 7.42
C ASN A 159 4.77 9.04 5.89
N LEU A 160 5.58 9.80 5.16
CA LEU A 160 5.73 9.70 3.71
C LEU A 160 7.16 9.29 3.36
N GLN A 161 7.33 8.26 2.52
CA GLN A 161 8.65 7.82 2.08
C GLN A 161 8.65 7.40 0.61
N TYR A 162 9.77 7.64 -0.06
CA TYR A 162 10.11 6.98 -1.31
C TYR A 162 11.45 6.27 -1.14
N LEU A 163 11.44 4.97 -1.38
CA LEU A 163 12.65 4.16 -1.49
C LEU A 163 12.72 3.51 -2.87
N GLU A 164 13.92 3.17 -3.30
CA GLU A 164 14.14 2.45 -4.55
C GLU A 164 15.18 1.36 -4.37
N GLU A 165 14.84 0.13 -4.79
CA GLU A 165 15.76 -1.00 -4.76
C GLU A 165 15.52 -1.92 -5.95
N GLY A 166 16.59 -2.20 -6.72
CA GLY A 166 16.55 -3.19 -7.78
C GLY A 166 15.56 -2.86 -8.91
N GLY A 167 15.33 -1.57 -9.17
CA GLY A 167 14.38 -1.08 -10.18
C GLY A 167 12.92 -1.06 -9.73
N VAL A 168 12.63 -1.36 -8.45
CA VAL A 168 11.29 -1.28 -7.85
C VAL A 168 11.22 -0.05 -6.95
N GLY A 169 10.20 0.79 -7.16
CA GLY A 169 9.88 1.88 -6.24
C GLY A 169 9.07 1.38 -5.05
N TYR A 170 9.34 1.88 -3.85
CA TYR A 170 8.58 1.61 -2.63
C TYR A 170 8.02 2.93 -2.15
N ILE A 171 6.70 3.07 -2.24
CA ILE A 171 5.97 4.31 -1.97
C ILE A 171 5.20 4.09 -0.67
N LEU A 172 5.64 4.76 0.39
CA LEU A 172 4.97 4.72 1.69
C LEU A 172 4.15 6.00 1.86
N SER A 173 2.84 5.85 2.03
CA SER A 173 1.88 6.93 2.21
C SER A 173 0.93 6.64 3.38
N GLY A 174 1.46 6.65 4.61
CA GLY A 174 0.70 6.37 5.84
C GLY A 174 0.27 7.63 6.62
N ALA A 175 0.48 8.82 6.06
CA ALA A 175 0.29 10.11 6.72
C ALA A 175 -1.13 10.71 6.61
N GLY A 176 -2.16 9.87 6.44
CA GLY A 176 -3.53 10.35 6.23
C GLY A 176 -4.26 10.82 7.50
N ASN A 177 -3.74 10.48 8.68
CA ASN A 177 -4.35 10.81 9.97
C ASN A 177 -3.32 11.13 11.06
N PHE A 178 -2.18 10.44 11.06
CA PHE A 178 -1.09 10.64 12.01
C PHE A 178 0.22 10.94 11.30
N MET A 179 1.14 11.61 12.00
CA MET A 179 2.48 11.95 11.53
C MET A 179 3.52 11.65 12.60
N GLU A 180 4.56 10.90 12.22
CA GLU A 180 5.67 10.48 13.08
C GLU A 180 7.01 10.65 12.35
N ASP A 181 7.97 11.33 13.00
CA ASP A 181 9.34 11.52 12.50
C ASP A 181 10.31 10.41 12.93
N SER A 182 9.79 9.39 13.62
CA SER A 182 10.54 8.24 14.10
C SER A 182 11.30 7.55 12.97
N ARG A 183 12.62 7.32 13.14
CA ARG A 183 13.50 6.62 12.18
C ARG A 183 14.45 5.57 12.81
N PRO A 184 13.98 4.69 13.73
CA PRO A 184 14.84 3.69 14.36
C PRO A 184 15.38 2.65 13.37
N HIS A 185 14.75 2.48 12.21
CA HIS A 185 15.08 1.46 11.21
C HIS A 185 15.89 2.00 10.02
N ASP A 186 16.49 3.19 10.14
CA ASP A 186 17.39 3.76 9.11
C ASP A 186 18.49 2.79 8.67
N GLY A 187 19.07 2.04 9.62
CA GLY A 187 20.10 1.02 9.34
C GLY A 187 19.57 -0.31 8.81
N SER A 188 18.25 -0.46 8.68
CA SER A 188 17.60 -1.73 8.30
C SER A 188 17.15 -1.77 6.84
N VAL A 189 17.38 -0.70 6.07
CA VAL A 189 17.10 -0.66 4.62
C VAL A 189 18.40 -0.75 3.81
N PRO A 190 18.35 -1.16 2.52
CA PRO A 190 19.55 -1.19 1.69
C PRO A 190 20.22 0.19 1.61
N PRO A 191 21.55 0.30 1.72
CA PRO A 191 22.25 1.58 1.66
C PRO A 191 21.90 2.38 0.38
N GLY A 192 21.57 3.66 0.56
CA GLY A 192 21.22 4.57 -0.54
C GLY A 192 19.85 4.32 -1.18
N SER A 193 19.05 3.38 -0.68
CA SER A 193 17.70 3.11 -1.22
C SER A 193 16.69 4.18 -0.84
N LEU A 194 16.78 4.77 0.36
CA LEU A 194 15.91 5.87 0.77
C LEU A 194 16.22 7.12 -0.06
N ARG A 195 15.22 7.60 -0.80
CA ARG A 195 15.32 8.77 -1.68
C ARG A 195 14.57 9.98 -1.13
N PHE A 196 13.51 9.75 -0.36
CA PHE A 196 12.70 10.79 0.27
C PHE A 196 12.09 10.28 1.57
N PHE A 197 12.05 11.15 2.59
CA PHE A 197 11.37 10.95 3.85
C PHE A 197 10.76 12.26 4.32
N PHE A 198 9.49 12.23 4.74
CA PHE A 198 8.82 13.35 5.39
C PHE A 198 7.94 12.87 6.53
N GLY A 199 8.29 13.25 7.75
CA GLY A 199 7.65 12.83 9.00
C GLY A 199 7.41 13.97 10.00
N SER A 200 7.44 15.24 9.56
CA SER A 200 7.34 16.40 10.47
C SER A 200 6.10 16.31 11.40
N PRO A 201 6.27 16.25 12.74
CA PRO A 201 5.14 16.13 13.66
C PRO A 201 4.22 17.36 13.69
N THR A 202 4.71 18.51 13.22
CA THR A 202 3.92 19.75 13.08
C THR A 202 3.09 19.80 11.80
N SER A 203 3.33 18.86 10.87
CA SER A 203 2.58 18.78 9.61
C SER A 203 1.18 18.21 9.85
N PRO A 204 0.14 18.69 9.14
CA PRO A 204 -1.18 18.06 9.15
C PRO A 204 -1.23 16.70 8.42
N GLY A 205 -0.09 16.19 7.94
CA GLY A 205 0.00 14.94 7.18
C GLY A 205 -0.01 15.17 5.67
N GLY A 206 -0.25 14.12 4.91
CA GLY A 206 -0.15 14.15 3.46
C GLY A 206 -0.44 12.82 2.79
N PHE A 207 -0.28 12.80 1.47
CA PHE A 207 -0.53 11.62 0.65
C PHE A 207 0.34 11.62 -0.61
N ALA A 208 0.45 10.45 -1.24
CA ALA A 208 1.07 10.32 -2.56
C ALA A 208 0.01 10.40 -3.69
N HIS A 209 0.32 11.15 -4.74
CA HIS A 209 -0.41 11.17 -6.00
C HIS A 209 0.42 10.48 -7.09
N LEU A 210 -0.18 9.50 -7.76
CA LEU A 210 0.47 8.77 -8.86
C LEU A 210 -0.19 9.12 -10.19
N ARG A 211 0.62 9.53 -11.15
CA ARG A 211 0.21 9.75 -12.54
C ARG A 211 0.85 8.70 -13.43
N LEU A 212 0.03 7.91 -14.12
CA LEU A 212 0.48 6.89 -15.06
C LEU A 212 0.30 7.41 -16.48
N GLU A 213 1.39 7.55 -17.21
CA GLU A 213 1.44 7.94 -18.61
C GLU A 213 2.18 6.86 -19.41
N PRO A 214 1.95 6.72 -20.73
CA PRO A 214 2.56 5.62 -21.50
C PRO A 214 4.10 5.55 -21.39
N SER A 215 4.74 6.70 -21.21
CA SER A 215 6.19 6.85 -21.05
C SER A 215 6.68 6.57 -19.63
N ALA A 216 5.95 6.98 -18.60
CA ALA A 216 6.45 7.01 -17.23
C ALA A 216 5.33 6.95 -16.15
N VAL A 217 5.74 6.61 -14.94
CA VAL A 217 4.94 6.83 -13.73
C VAL A 217 5.59 7.97 -12.94
N THR A 218 4.81 8.99 -12.61
CA THR A 218 5.24 10.09 -11.74
C THR A 218 4.58 9.94 -10.38
N VAL A 219 5.39 10.03 -9.32
CA VAL A 219 4.93 10.06 -7.93
C VAL A 219 5.16 11.47 -7.39
N THR A 220 4.14 12.07 -6.80
CA THR A 220 4.21 13.38 -6.15
C THR A 220 3.71 13.24 -4.73
N PHE A 221 4.54 13.59 -3.74
CA PHE A 221 4.11 13.67 -2.35
C PHE A 221 3.53 15.06 -2.09
N LEU A 222 2.35 15.08 -1.49
CA LEU A 222 1.60 16.30 -1.19
C LEU A 222 1.37 16.35 0.31
N GLU A 223 1.79 17.45 0.93
CA GLU A 223 1.34 17.79 2.27
C GLU A 223 -0.12 18.25 2.22
N ALA A 224 -0.90 18.01 3.27
CA ALA A 224 -2.30 18.41 3.35
C ALA A 224 -2.51 19.95 3.29
N THR A 225 -1.44 20.74 3.40
CA THR A 225 -1.42 22.19 3.15
C THR A 225 -1.49 22.55 1.65
N GLY A 226 -1.33 21.56 0.76
CA GLY A 226 -1.21 21.74 -0.69
C GLY A 226 0.24 21.90 -1.19
N ARG A 227 1.23 21.90 -0.29
CA ARG A 227 2.65 21.95 -0.66
C ARG A 227 3.08 20.63 -1.30
N VAL A 228 3.76 20.73 -2.45
CA VAL A 228 4.51 19.62 -3.05
C VAL A 228 5.80 19.44 -2.26
N LEU A 229 6.07 18.20 -1.86
CA LEU A 229 7.23 17.81 -1.07
C LEU A 229 8.35 17.23 -1.94
#